data_AF-A0A2V6HED2-F1
#
_entry.id   AF-A0A2V6HED2-F1
#
_cell.length_a   1.000
_cell.length_b   1.000
_cell.length_c   1.000
_cell.angle_alpha   90.00
_cell.angle_beta   90.00
_cell.angle_gamma   90.00
#
_symmetry.space_group_name_H-M   'P 1'
#
loop_
_entity.id
_entity.type
_entity.pdbx_description
1 polymer ?
#
loop_
_entity_poly.entity_id
_entity_poly.type
_entity_poly.pdbx_seq_one_letter_code
_entity_poly.pdbx_strand_id
1 'polypeptide(L)'
;MKIRFATAFLAFQFVRFTMAAQNQIVDLVLPTDNDALFSGGGPAFYRYIERNYKGVKSTPWEGGQYGFVRDPMETSAGVVYTRFHEGIDIRALRREARGEPLDEVRAIADGKVVHTNLVPGYSNYGKYIVVEHR
;
A
#
# COMPACT_ATOMS: atom_id res chain seq x y z
N MET A 1 -77.43 -21.37 18.32
CA MET A 1 -76.31 -20.77 17.54
C MET A 1 -75.25 -20.27 18.52
N LYS A 2 -74.12 -20.98 18.67
CA LYS A 2 -72.96 -20.55 19.46
C LYS A 2 -71.72 -20.73 18.59
N ILE A 3 -71.11 -19.62 18.19
CA ILE A 3 -69.93 -19.59 17.31
C ILE A 3 -68.70 -19.73 18.21
N ARG A 4 -67.83 -20.71 17.90
CA ARG A 4 -66.53 -20.87 18.57
C ARG A 4 -65.47 -20.15 17.76
N PHE A 5 -64.75 -19.22 18.37
CA PHE A 5 -63.55 -18.61 17.79
C PHE A 5 -62.35 -19.50 18.09
N ALA A 6 -61.69 -20.00 17.05
CA ALA A 6 -60.41 -20.67 17.15
C ALA A 6 -59.30 -19.64 16.89
N THR A 7 -58.52 -19.32 17.92
CA THR A 7 -57.36 -18.42 17.81
C THR A 7 -56.19 -19.20 17.25
N ALA A 8 -55.77 -18.92 16.02
CA ALA A 8 -54.55 -19.47 15.45
C ALA A 8 -53.35 -18.61 15.88
N PHE A 9 -52.44 -19.18 16.68
CA PHE A 9 -51.16 -18.56 17.00
C PHE A 9 -50.16 -18.83 15.86
N LEU A 10 -49.75 -17.79 15.15
CA LEU A 10 -48.68 -17.86 14.15
C LEU A 10 -47.34 -17.60 14.85
N ALA A 11 -46.54 -18.65 15.06
CA ALA A 11 -45.21 -18.52 15.64
C ALA A 11 -44.20 -18.07 14.55
N PHE A 12 -43.73 -16.83 14.65
CA PHE A 12 -42.65 -16.32 13.80
C PHE A 12 -41.31 -16.88 14.30
N GLN A 13 -40.71 -17.82 13.55
CA GLN A 13 -39.38 -18.32 13.84
C GLN A 13 -38.34 -17.33 13.30
N PHE A 14 -37.64 -16.63 14.20
CA PHE A 14 -36.48 -15.82 13.85
C PHE A 14 -35.28 -16.74 13.61
N VAL A 15 -34.94 -16.99 12.33
CA VAL A 15 -33.67 -17.61 11.97
C VAL A 15 -32.57 -16.58 12.19
N ARG A 16 -31.74 -16.76 13.23
CA ARG A 16 -30.52 -15.97 13.40
C ARG A 16 -29.44 -16.55 12.48
N PHE A 17 -29.19 -15.88 11.37
CA PHE A 17 -27.95 -16.08 10.62
C PHE A 17 -26.80 -15.43 11.40
N THR A 18 -26.02 -16.25 12.10
CA THR A 18 -24.67 -15.84 12.52
C THR A 18 -23.79 -15.82 11.29
N MET A 19 -23.61 -14.63 10.69
CA MET A 19 -22.47 -14.41 9.82
C MET A 19 -21.22 -14.48 10.69
N ALA A 20 -20.57 -15.64 10.73
CA ALA A 20 -19.21 -15.72 11.22
C ALA A 20 -18.35 -14.93 10.24
N ALA A 21 -17.97 -13.71 10.62
CA ALA A 21 -16.90 -13.02 9.95
C ALA A 21 -15.65 -13.90 10.09
N GLN A 22 -15.20 -14.47 8.97
CA GLN A 22 -13.91 -15.13 8.91
C GLN A 22 -12.86 -14.05 9.12
N ASN A 23 -12.39 -13.88 10.35
CA ASN A 23 -11.12 -13.20 10.62
C ASN A 23 -10.03 -14.11 10.06
N GLN A 24 -9.78 -14.01 8.76
CA GLN A 24 -8.54 -14.51 8.19
C GLN A 24 -7.43 -13.65 8.79
N ILE A 25 -6.55 -14.28 9.56
CA ILE A 25 -5.32 -13.62 10.02
C ILE A 25 -4.51 -13.38 8.75
N VAL A 26 -4.31 -12.12 8.39
CA VAL A 26 -3.38 -11.76 7.32
C VAL A 26 -1.99 -11.74 7.95
N ASP A 27 -1.21 -12.79 7.69
CA ASP A 27 0.18 -12.90 8.15
C ASP A 27 1.07 -12.04 7.24
N LEU A 28 1.26 -10.78 7.65
CA LEU A 28 2.02 -9.79 6.89
C LEU A 28 3.49 -9.76 7.32
N VAL A 29 4.39 -9.79 6.35
CA VAL A 29 5.83 -9.56 6.52
C VAL A 29 6.29 -8.33 5.74
N LEU A 30 7.45 -7.77 6.10
CA LEU A 30 8.07 -6.71 5.32
C LEU A 30 8.60 -7.26 3.97
N PRO A 31 8.48 -6.51 2.87
CA PRO A 31 8.90 -6.96 1.54
C PRO A 31 10.42 -6.94 1.33
N THR A 32 11.19 -6.44 2.30
CA THR A 32 12.67 -6.42 2.33
C THR A 32 13.15 -6.62 3.77
N ASP A 33 14.46 -6.79 3.96
CA ASP A 33 15.08 -6.90 5.29
C ASP A 33 15.14 -5.57 6.05
N ASN A 34 14.78 -4.45 5.43
CA ASN A 34 14.76 -3.16 6.12
C ASN A 34 13.55 -3.07 7.06
N ASP A 35 13.79 -3.29 8.35
CA ASP A 35 12.80 -3.23 9.43
C ASP A 35 12.75 -1.87 10.15
N ALA A 36 13.46 -0.86 9.64
CA ALA A 36 13.58 0.44 10.28
C ALA A 36 12.26 1.21 10.41
N LEU A 37 11.19 0.73 9.76
CA LEU A 37 9.83 1.20 9.97
C LEU A 37 9.42 1.08 11.45
N PHE A 38 9.90 0.06 12.16
CA PHE A 38 9.52 -0.25 13.54
C PHE A 38 10.41 0.40 14.61
N SER A 39 11.58 0.91 14.24
CA SER A 39 12.63 1.31 15.21
C SER A 39 12.96 2.81 15.24
N GLY A 40 12.25 3.65 14.48
CA GLY A 40 12.20 5.09 14.77
C GLY A 40 12.56 6.03 13.62
N GLY A 41 11.58 6.28 12.73
CA GLY A 41 11.35 7.68 12.34
C GLY A 41 11.44 8.01 10.86
N GLY A 42 11.59 7.03 9.96
CA GLY A 42 11.40 7.26 8.52
C GLY A 42 12.66 7.33 7.67
N PRO A 43 13.70 8.15 7.92
CA PRO A 43 14.87 8.27 7.04
C PRO A 43 15.68 6.98 6.88
N ALA A 44 15.62 6.09 7.88
CA ALA A 44 16.26 4.79 7.81
C ALA A 44 15.47 3.78 6.95
N PHE A 45 14.15 3.97 6.84
CA PHE A 45 13.25 3.09 6.10
C PHE A 45 12.92 3.59 4.70
N TYR A 46 12.55 4.87 4.55
CA TYR A 46 12.14 5.44 3.28
C TYR A 46 13.33 5.87 2.44
N ARG A 47 13.26 5.61 1.14
CA ARG A 47 14.21 6.11 0.17
C ARG A 47 13.98 7.61 -0.04
N TYR A 48 15.04 8.39 0.12
CA TYR A 48 15.00 9.81 -0.23
C TYR A 48 14.87 10.02 -1.73
N ILE A 49 14.21 11.13 -2.09
CA ILE A 49 14.15 11.64 -3.45
C ILE A 49 15.18 12.75 -3.63
N GLU A 50 15.69 12.92 -4.83
CA GLU A 50 16.45 14.12 -5.17
C GLU A 50 15.49 15.21 -5.64
N ARG A 51 15.57 16.38 -5.00
CA ARG A 51 14.77 17.54 -5.36
C ARG A 51 15.69 18.69 -5.76
N ASN A 52 15.34 19.36 -6.84
CA ASN A 52 15.86 20.68 -7.20
C ASN A 52 14.68 21.63 -7.37
N TYR A 53 14.57 22.63 -6.51
CA TYR A 53 13.51 23.64 -6.59
C TYR A 53 14.12 25.03 -6.51
N LYS A 54 13.89 25.84 -7.54
CA LYS A 54 14.47 27.20 -7.68
C LYS A 54 16.00 27.21 -7.47
N GLY A 55 16.69 26.17 -7.93
CA GLY A 55 18.15 26.03 -7.82
C GLY A 55 18.64 25.42 -6.51
N VAL A 56 17.76 25.21 -5.52
CA VAL A 56 18.12 24.61 -4.23
C VAL A 56 17.97 23.09 -4.32
N LYS A 57 19.09 22.38 -4.11
CA LYS A 57 19.12 20.91 -4.05
C LYS A 57 18.86 20.41 -2.64
N SER A 58 18.04 19.37 -2.50
CA SER A 58 17.73 18.71 -1.22
C SER A 58 17.41 17.24 -1.41
N THR A 59 17.54 16.43 -0.36
CA THR A 59 17.24 14.99 -0.37
C THR A 59 16.24 14.59 0.73
N PRO A 60 14.97 15.07 0.68
CA PRO A 60 13.98 14.73 1.70
C PRO A 60 13.64 13.24 1.63
N TRP A 61 13.63 12.59 2.80
CA TRP A 61 13.28 11.16 2.94
C TRP A 61 11.77 10.95 2.91
N GLU A 62 11.00 11.98 3.29
CA GLU A 62 9.54 12.02 3.26
C GLU A 62 8.99 11.76 1.86
N GLY A 63 9.80 12.03 0.83
CA GLY A 63 9.48 11.77 -0.57
C GLY A 63 9.19 10.30 -0.89
N GLY A 64 9.69 9.37 -0.09
CA GLY A 64 9.44 7.94 -0.25
C GLY A 64 8.15 7.45 0.42
N GLN A 65 7.40 8.31 1.11
CA GLN A 65 6.14 7.93 1.76
C GLN A 65 4.98 7.88 0.78
N TYR A 66 4.02 6.99 1.02
CA TYR A 66 2.72 7.04 0.38
C TYR A 66 2.05 8.38 0.69
N GLY A 67 1.44 8.98 -0.32
CA GLY A 67 0.75 10.25 -0.14
C GLY A 67 1.62 11.48 -0.28
N PHE A 68 2.92 11.34 -0.51
CA PHE A 68 3.79 12.48 -0.75
C PHE A 68 3.38 13.22 -2.03
N VAL A 69 3.21 14.54 -1.95
CA VAL A 69 2.91 15.41 -3.10
C VAL A 69 4.13 16.24 -3.48
N ARG A 70 4.39 16.35 -4.78
CA ARG A 70 5.59 17.03 -5.32
C ARG A 70 5.31 17.80 -6.60
N ASP A 71 6.37 18.39 -7.14
CA ASP A 71 6.35 19.25 -8.32
C ASP A 71 5.46 20.48 -8.12
N PRO A 72 5.88 21.43 -7.24
CA PRO A 72 5.13 22.66 -7.02
C PRO A 72 5.10 23.53 -8.28
N MET A 73 3.89 23.90 -8.68
CA MET A 73 3.61 24.80 -9.79
C MET A 73 2.93 26.07 -9.26
N GLU A 74 3.47 27.23 -9.59
CA GLU A 74 2.88 28.52 -9.25
C GLU A 74 1.66 28.77 -10.16
N THR A 75 0.51 29.10 -9.58
CA THR A 75 -0.70 29.47 -10.30
C THR A 75 -1.27 30.78 -9.75
N SER A 76 -2.24 31.38 -10.44
CA SER A 76 -2.94 32.56 -9.93
C SER A 76 -3.70 32.31 -8.61
N ALA A 77 -3.97 31.05 -8.27
CA ALA A 77 -4.61 30.63 -7.02
C ALA A 77 -3.61 30.22 -5.92
N GLY A 78 -2.31 30.32 -6.18
CA GLY A 78 -1.23 29.87 -5.29
C GLY A 78 -0.49 28.65 -5.83
N VAL A 79 0.34 28.04 -4.97
CA VAL A 79 1.14 26.86 -5.32
C VAL A 79 0.25 25.62 -5.32
N VAL A 80 0.25 24.87 -6.43
CA VAL A 80 -0.36 23.54 -6.53
C VAL A 80 0.72 22.48 -6.71
N TYR A 81 0.51 21.28 -6.18
CA TYR A 81 1.41 20.15 -6.37
C TYR A 81 0.81 19.19 -7.39
N THR A 82 1.55 18.89 -8.46
CA THR A 82 1.00 18.20 -9.63
C THR A 82 1.28 16.70 -9.66
N ARG A 83 2.00 16.17 -8.66
CA ARG A 83 2.30 14.73 -8.57
C ARG A 83 2.03 14.18 -7.19
N PHE A 84 1.46 12.98 -7.15
CA PHE A 84 1.16 12.20 -5.96
C PHE A 84 1.96 10.90 -5.98
N HIS A 85 2.47 10.48 -4.83
CA HIS A 85 3.18 9.21 -4.69
C HIS A 85 2.22 8.09 -4.27
N GLU A 86 1.92 7.22 -5.22
CA GLU A 86 0.97 6.10 -5.07
C GLU A 86 1.55 4.89 -4.33
N GLY A 87 2.86 4.87 -4.08
CA GLY A 87 3.58 3.76 -3.46
C GLY A 87 4.38 4.18 -2.23
N ILE A 88 5.17 3.25 -1.72
CA ILE A 88 6.22 3.51 -0.75
C ILE A 88 7.55 3.12 -1.37
N ASP A 89 8.57 3.95 -1.16
CA ASP A 89 9.93 3.64 -1.61
C ASP A 89 10.76 3.20 -0.40
N ILE A 90 11.19 1.95 -0.38
CA ILE A 90 11.98 1.38 0.72
C ILE A 90 13.47 1.58 0.43
N ARG A 91 14.21 2.06 1.42
CA ARG A 91 15.65 2.27 1.36
C ARG A 91 16.37 0.92 1.38
N ALA A 92 17.14 0.65 0.34
CA ALA A 92 18.01 -0.52 0.31
C ALA A 92 19.07 -0.46 1.44
N LEU A 93 19.27 -1.57 2.14
CA LEU A 93 20.30 -1.77 3.15
C LEU A 93 21.66 -2.04 2.52
N ARG A 94 21.69 -2.73 1.38
CA ARG A 94 22.94 -3.11 0.69
C ARG A 94 22.94 -2.64 -0.75
N ARG A 95 24.12 -2.20 -1.20
CA ARG A 95 24.38 -1.82 -2.59
C ARG A 95 25.73 -2.34 -3.03
N GLU A 96 25.84 -2.66 -4.32
CA GLU A 96 27.12 -2.99 -4.93
C GLU A 96 27.92 -1.73 -5.27
N ALA A 97 29.13 -1.90 -5.80
CA ALA A 97 30.07 -0.80 -6.08
C ALA A 97 29.51 0.23 -7.08
N ARG A 98 28.70 -0.18 -8.05
CA ARG A 98 28.02 0.74 -9.00
C ARG A 98 26.76 1.38 -8.43
N GLY A 99 26.38 1.03 -7.20
CA GLY A 99 25.23 1.59 -6.50
C GLY A 99 23.92 0.83 -6.66
N GLU A 100 23.89 -0.30 -7.37
CA GLU A 100 22.68 -1.12 -7.52
C GLU A 100 22.27 -1.79 -6.19
N PRO A 101 20.98 -1.80 -5.83
CA PRO A 101 20.49 -2.45 -4.62
C PRO A 101 20.66 -3.98 -4.69
N LEU A 102 21.08 -4.59 -3.58
CA LEU A 102 21.30 -6.04 -3.44
C LEU A 102 20.29 -6.71 -2.49
N ASP A 103 19.28 -5.96 -2.07
CA ASP A 103 18.27 -6.46 -1.15
C ASP A 103 17.34 -7.44 -1.86
N GLU A 104 17.00 -8.53 -1.19
CA GLU A 104 15.97 -9.44 -1.67
C GLU A 104 14.60 -8.78 -1.52
N VAL A 105 13.77 -8.89 -2.55
CA VAL A 105 12.37 -8.45 -2.53
C VAL A 105 11.48 -9.69 -2.46
N ARG A 106 10.62 -9.73 -1.44
CA ARG A 106 9.71 -10.86 -1.15
C ARG A 106 8.26 -10.39 -1.11
N ALA A 107 7.34 -11.33 -1.33
CA ALA A 107 5.92 -11.07 -1.13
C ALA A 107 5.63 -10.81 0.35
N ILE A 108 4.73 -9.88 0.63
CA ILE A 108 4.34 -9.52 2.01
C ILE A 108 3.42 -10.55 2.65
N ALA A 109 2.82 -11.43 1.85
CA ALA A 109 1.92 -12.51 2.24
C ALA A 109 1.80 -13.51 1.09
N ASP A 110 1.15 -14.65 1.35
CA ASP A 110 0.75 -15.60 0.32
C ASP A 110 -0.13 -14.93 -0.74
N GLY A 111 0.07 -15.30 -2.01
CA GLY A 111 -0.69 -14.73 -3.11
C GLY A 111 -0.35 -15.34 -4.46
N LYS A 112 -1.07 -14.90 -5.49
CA LYS A 112 -0.86 -15.33 -6.88
C LYS A 112 -0.19 -14.22 -7.66
N VAL A 113 0.92 -14.51 -8.35
CA VAL A 113 1.46 -13.60 -9.37
C VAL A 113 0.47 -13.53 -10.52
N VAL A 114 -0.13 -12.36 -10.71
CA VAL A 114 -1.13 -12.11 -11.78
C VAL A 114 -0.55 -11.32 -12.95
N HIS A 115 0.60 -10.67 -12.75
CA HIS A 115 1.31 -9.95 -13.79
C HIS A 115 2.81 -9.89 -13.53
N THR A 116 3.60 -9.96 -14.60
CA THR A 116 5.03 -9.66 -14.57
C THR A 116 5.37 -8.75 -15.74
N ASN A 117 6.14 -7.70 -15.47
CA ASN A 117 6.78 -6.89 -16.50
C ASN A 117 8.30 -7.03 -16.38
N LEU A 118 8.89 -7.69 -17.38
CA LEU A 118 10.34 -7.90 -17.42
C LEU A 118 11.08 -6.83 -18.24
N VAL A 119 10.34 -6.00 -18.98
CA VAL A 119 10.89 -4.97 -19.88
C VAL A 119 10.64 -3.59 -19.25
N PRO A 120 11.70 -2.89 -18.77
CA PRO A 120 11.53 -1.63 -18.03
C PRO A 120 10.73 -0.55 -18.76
N GLY A 121 10.75 -0.52 -20.09
CA GLY A 121 10.10 0.53 -20.89
C GLY A 121 8.61 0.32 -21.19
N TYR A 122 8.01 -0.79 -20.77
CA TYR A 122 6.59 -1.07 -21.04
C TYR A 122 5.64 -0.43 -20.02
N SER A 123 6.17 0.15 -18.93
CA SER A 123 5.40 0.91 -17.96
C SER A 123 6.26 2.00 -17.31
N ASN A 124 5.64 2.85 -16.50
CA ASN A 124 6.35 3.85 -15.68
C ASN A 124 6.98 3.24 -14.40
N TYR A 125 6.81 1.94 -14.14
CA TYR A 125 7.29 1.26 -12.93
C TYR A 125 8.55 0.41 -13.17
N GLY A 126 9.14 0.43 -14.37
CA GLY A 126 10.30 -0.39 -14.68
C GLY A 126 9.95 -1.89 -14.69
N LYS A 127 10.81 -2.73 -14.13
CA LYS A 127 10.51 -4.17 -13.94
C LYS A 127 9.68 -4.33 -12.67
N TYR A 128 8.55 -5.01 -12.75
CA TYR A 128 7.68 -5.20 -11.59
C TYR A 128 6.87 -6.49 -11.69
N ILE A 129 6.33 -6.90 -10.55
CA ILE A 129 5.38 -8.01 -10.41
C ILE A 129 4.14 -7.49 -9.70
N VAL A 130 2.99 -8.09 -9.99
CA VAL A 130 1.75 -7.84 -9.24
C VAL A 130 1.30 -9.15 -8.62
N VAL A 131 1.07 -9.12 -7.31
CA VAL A 131 0.60 -10.26 -6.53
C VAL A 131 -0.82 -9.96 -6.04
N GLU A 132 -1.75 -10.86 -6.34
CA GLU A 132 -3.11 -10.84 -5.81
C GLU A 132 -3.16 -11.64 -4.50
N HIS A 133 -3.49 -10.95 -3.41
CA HIS A 133 -3.72 -11.51 -2.07
C HIS A 133 -5.24 -11.66 -1.82
N ARG A 134 -5.66 -12.55 -0.90
CA ARG A 134 -7.07 -12.84 -0.60
C ARG A 134 -7.45 -12.48 0.83
#